data_AF-A0A5K3FAX1-F1
#
_entry.id   AF-A0A5K3FAX1-F1
#
_cell.length_a   1.000
_cell.length_b   1.000
_cell.length_c   1.000
_cell.angle_alpha   90.00
_cell.angle_beta   90.00
_cell.angle_gamma   90.00
#
_symmetry.space_group_name_H-M   'P 1'
#
loop_
_entity.id
_entity.type
_entity.pdbx_description
1 polymer ?
#
loop_
_entity_poly.entity_id
_entity_poly.type
_entity_poly.pdbx_seq_one_letter_code
_entity_poly.pdbx_strand_id
1 'polypeptide(L)'
;MSKMRTILNRNRDRLITCFNLQTAATDLPLQDGGFRDFRMSLLPPLAYPSFLSTLDRLGVLHIAADFEADRVAAALAIHLGAPLVSNDSDFYIFAPYWASSGGLTYIPTDLCDFETPRSFDGGYYLEAQMFVAREGRTFQGLAPIQRPLFAVLCGNDYIPFGYFDNYIPEPATQQHFVEHDDQAASRSAGPSRKSAKFQRVVDWLSGFGGDIVEPVNRIISRFPLAERPQAAHNLHTALASYSVPMDQLTPYLEYLFDGKTPSCRVRQVIPHDLHPLSQTNGLRALKILVEGNSDPQLSAGWSPRLTKAFRQSQIQPGFCDALYSFGIVMTPRVEDVQNRESSHLCSLPLRQLFVGLLLGASTADRRTLPGTDGPSHRPFFCEYRRVGCSCIEKHQVTFKQQTLRGSKAFTFLQQKLCLPNRPPVIPAWLHGLACILFLWARFDARPETARLCYSPIALAVCACAIAAQMRMLGGGSGDNGVRVAMVRHFRSLRPSNVTEPLNFSILHALAQLQSVHSGFATLVSLVDALATGDDECGVEVLPPQVVFPSGRLAHHIACQLSKVAAAERLRTVVTDWLPRLVGKVETRLLEQVASTYSFLMRFVDDI
;
A
#
# COMPACT_ATOMS: atom_id res chain seq x y z
N MET A 1 -19.35 -2.60 0.47
CA MET A 1 -19.62 -1.34 1.21
C MET A 1 -18.89 -1.25 2.55
N SER A 2 -18.78 -2.32 3.35
CA SER A 2 -18.15 -2.24 4.69
C SER A 2 -16.65 -1.87 4.67
N LYS A 3 -15.83 -2.54 3.84
CA LYS A 3 -14.38 -2.27 3.78
C LYS A 3 -14.00 -0.86 3.33
N MET A 4 -14.70 -0.32 2.34
CA MET A 4 -14.52 1.08 1.92
C MET A 4 -14.81 2.05 3.08
N ARG A 5 -15.83 1.78 3.91
CA ARG A 5 -16.10 2.57 5.11
C ARG A 5 -14.93 2.52 6.10
N THR A 6 -14.36 1.34 6.35
CA THR A 6 -13.17 1.18 7.20
C THR A 6 -11.97 1.97 6.66
N ILE A 7 -11.72 1.89 5.35
CA ILE A 7 -10.65 2.65 4.69
C ILE A 7 -10.88 4.16 4.85
N LEU A 8 -12.09 4.65 4.59
CA LEU A 8 -12.41 6.07 4.72
C LEU A 8 -12.29 6.57 6.15
N ASN A 9 -12.72 5.79 7.15
CA ASN A 9 -12.56 6.14 8.56
C ASN A 9 -11.08 6.27 8.94
N ARG A 10 -10.24 5.28 8.58
CA ARG A 10 -8.79 5.35 8.81
C ARG A 10 -8.16 6.57 8.16
N ASN A 11 -8.62 6.96 6.96
CA ASN A 11 -8.12 8.16 6.30
C ASN A 11 -8.62 9.46 6.94
N ARG A 12 -9.83 9.50 7.51
CA ARG A 12 -10.32 10.65 8.29
C ARG A 12 -9.48 10.84 9.55
N ASP A 13 -9.19 9.76 10.28
CA ASP A 13 -8.31 9.82 11.44
C ASP A 13 -6.95 10.40 11.03
N ARG A 14 -6.37 9.88 9.93
CA ARG A 14 -5.10 10.40 9.36
C ARG A 14 -5.16 11.89 9.03
N LEU A 15 -6.26 12.35 8.44
CA LEU A 15 -6.44 13.77 8.13
C LEU A 15 -6.46 14.64 9.40
N ILE A 16 -7.17 14.20 10.45
CA ILE A 16 -7.21 14.88 11.75
C ILE A 16 -5.82 14.96 12.36
N THR A 17 -5.02 13.88 12.28
CA THR A 17 -3.64 13.92 12.76
C THR A 17 -2.75 14.83 11.94
N CYS A 18 -2.87 14.87 10.61
CA CYS A 18 -2.14 15.85 9.80
C CYS A 18 -2.51 17.29 10.18
N PHE A 19 -3.79 17.55 10.44
CA PHE A 19 -4.25 18.86 10.91
C PHE A 19 -3.65 19.22 12.27
N ASN A 20 -3.72 18.31 13.25
CA ASN A 20 -3.16 18.53 14.58
C ASN A 20 -1.64 18.73 14.54
N LEU A 21 -0.94 18.01 13.67
CA LEU A 21 0.50 18.18 13.44
C LEU A 21 0.80 19.58 12.90
N GLN A 22 0.02 20.07 11.92
CA GLN A 22 0.19 21.41 11.35
C GLN A 22 -0.10 22.51 12.37
N THR A 23 -1.20 22.37 13.14
CA THR A 23 -1.55 23.30 14.22
C THR A 23 -0.43 23.36 15.27
N ALA A 24 0.05 22.20 15.75
CA ALA A 24 1.13 22.15 16.73
C ALA A 24 2.41 22.81 16.23
N ALA A 25 2.80 22.57 14.98
CA ALA A 25 3.99 23.17 14.38
C ALA A 25 3.85 24.70 14.12
N THR A 26 2.62 25.20 13.99
CA THR A 26 2.34 26.63 13.78
C THR A 26 2.24 27.39 15.11
N ASP A 27 1.65 26.77 16.14
CA ASP A 27 1.34 27.41 17.43
C ASP A 27 2.48 27.27 18.47
N LEU A 28 3.34 26.25 18.37
CA LEU A 28 4.43 25.98 19.33
C LEU A 28 5.80 25.93 18.62
N PRO A 29 6.73 26.84 18.92
CA PRO A 29 8.00 26.95 18.19
C PRO A 29 9.09 25.96 18.63
N LEU A 30 8.82 25.02 19.55
CA LEU A 30 9.89 24.28 20.24
C LEU A 30 10.10 22.83 19.76
N GLN A 31 9.12 22.15 19.17
CA GLN A 31 9.33 20.82 18.55
C GLN A 31 8.13 20.39 17.70
N ASP A 32 8.37 19.88 16.49
CA ASP A 32 7.31 19.20 15.72
C ASP A 32 6.95 17.87 16.41
N GLY A 33 5.65 17.58 16.55
CA GLY A 33 5.21 16.31 17.10
C GLY A 33 5.58 15.13 16.18
N GLY A 34 5.95 14.00 16.78
CA GLY A 34 6.27 12.74 16.10
C GLY A 34 5.12 11.73 16.13
N PHE A 35 5.33 10.57 15.50
CA PHE A 35 4.36 9.47 15.47
C PHE A 35 3.89 9.03 16.87
N ARG A 36 4.76 9.16 17.88
CA ARG A 36 4.47 8.83 19.29
C ARG A 36 3.43 9.79 19.89
N ASP A 37 3.46 11.05 19.48
CA ASP A 37 2.58 12.09 20.01
C ASP A 37 1.15 11.94 19.48
N PHE A 38 1.00 11.43 18.25
CA PHE A 38 -0.31 11.31 17.58
C PHE A 38 -0.87 9.89 17.52
N ARG A 39 -0.15 8.89 18.06
CA ARG A 39 -0.55 7.46 18.10
C ARG A 39 -1.01 6.89 16.75
N MET A 40 -0.51 7.45 15.66
CA MET A 40 -0.79 6.98 14.31
C MET A 40 0.47 7.00 13.46
N SER A 41 0.68 5.89 12.75
CA SER A 41 1.82 5.74 11.85
C SER A 41 1.56 6.49 10.54
N LEU A 42 2.24 7.63 10.36
CA LEU A 42 2.24 8.37 9.11
C LEU A 42 3.45 7.94 8.26
N LEU A 43 3.19 7.13 7.24
CA LEU A 43 4.23 6.77 6.26
C LEU A 43 4.38 7.88 5.19
N PRO A 44 5.63 8.20 4.79
CA PRO A 44 5.90 9.07 3.65
C PRO A 44 5.21 8.57 2.36
N PRO A 45 4.84 9.46 1.42
CA PRO A 45 4.10 9.10 0.21
C PRO A 45 4.70 7.94 -0.60
N LEU A 46 6.03 7.89 -0.71
CA LEU A 46 6.75 6.92 -1.54
C LEU A 46 7.35 5.74 -0.74
N ALA A 47 6.94 5.54 0.52
CA ALA A 47 7.48 4.48 1.36
C ALA A 47 7.30 3.08 0.73
N TYR A 48 6.10 2.79 0.23
CA TYR A 48 5.78 1.50 -0.39
C TYR A 48 6.57 1.25 -1.70
N PRO A 49 6.57 2.17 -2.69
CA PRO A 49 7.44 2.03 -3.87
C PRO A 49 8.94 1.91 -3.54
N SER A 50 9.43 2.62 -2.51
CA SER A 50 10.83 2.53 -2.08
C SER A 50 11.16 1.15 -1.47
N PHE A 51 10.20 0.58 -0.73
CA PHE A 51 10.32 -0.76 -0.16
C PHE A 51 10.39 -1.82 -1.26
N LEU A 52 9.46 -1.79 -2.22
CA LEU A 52 9.46 -2.72 -3.36
C LEU A 52 10.74 -2.65 -4.18
N SER A 53 11.19 -1.45 -4.53
CA SER A 53 12.46 -1.28 -5.26
C SER A 53 13.68 -1.77 -4.47
N THR A 54 13.58 -1.80 -3.13
CA THR A 54 14.59 -2.43 -2.28
C THR A 54 14.50 -3.94 -2.33
N LEU A 55 13.31 -4.53 -2.32
CA LEU A 55 13.11 -5.97 -2.48
C LEU A 55 13.66 -6.48 -3.82
N ASP A 56 13.33 -5.81 -4.92
CA ASP A 56 13.85 -6.13 -6.27
C ASP A 56 15.37 -6.19 -6.27
N ARG A 57 16.00 -5.16 -5.71
CA ARG A 57 17.45 -5.04 -5.65
C ARG A 57 18.10 -6.10 -4.77
N LEU A 58 17.42 -6.55 -3.72
CA LEU A 58 17.89 -7.62 -2.85
C LEU A 58 17.57 -9.03 -3.40
N GLY A 59 16.91 -9.12 -4.57
CA GLY A 59 16.48 -10.40 -5.14
C GLY A 59 15.38 -11.08 -4.33
N VAL A 60 14.63 -10.32 -3.52
CA VAL A 60 13.51 -10.85 -2.73
C VAL A 60 12.30 -10.95 -3.64
N LEU A 61 11.74 -12.16 -3.75
CA LEU A 61 10.52 -12.42 -4.53
C LEU A 61 9.32 -11.70 -3.93
N HIS A 62 8.59 -10.97 -4.75
CA HIS A 62 7.32 -10.33 -4.37
C HIS A 62 6.34 -10.37 -5.54
N ILE A 63 5.03 -10.28 -5.21
CA ILE A 63 3.96 -10.32 -6.20
C ILE A 63 2.77 -9.45 -5.74
N ALA A 64 2.17 -8.71 -6.67
CA ALA A 64 0.90 -8.03 -6.43
C ALA A 64 -0.29 -9.00 -6.58
N ALA A 65 -1.22 -8.99 -5.62
CA ALA A 65 -2.48 -9.72 -5.69
C ALA A 65 -3.51 -8.99 -6.56
N ASP A 66 -4.44 -9.73 -7.17
CA ASP A 66 -5.53 -9.09 -7.94
C ASP A 66 -6.46 -8.33 -6.98
N PHE A 67 -6.74 -8.88 -5.82
CA PHE A 67 -7.62 -8.27 -4.83
C PHE A 67 -6.93 -8.25 -3.46
N GLU A 68 -7.62 -8.64 -2.41
CA GLU A 68 -7.07 -8.70 -1.07
C GLU A 68 -6.01 -9.79 -0.95
N ALA A 69 -4.85 -9.41 -0.42
CA ALA A 69 -3.71 -10.31 -0.31
C ALA A 69 -3.91 -11.37 0.78
N ASP A 70 -4.82 -11.19 1.75
CA ASP A 70 -4.88 -12.01 2.96
C ASP A 70 -5.15 -13.49 2.66
N ARG A 71 -6.19 -13.76 1.85
CA ARG A 71 -6.56 -15.13 1.42
C ARG A 71 -5.43 -15.79 0.63
N VAL A 72 -4.85 -15.07 -0.33
CA VAL A 72 -3.76 -15.58 -1.19
C VAL A 72 -2.48 -15.79 -0.38
N ALA A 73 -2.14 -14.89 0.53
CA ALA A 73 -0.97 -15.00 1.40
C ALA A 73 -1.09 -16.20 2.34
N ALA A 74 -2.27 -16.41 2.96
CA ALA A 74 -2.54 -17.58 3.77
C ALA A 74 -2.43 -18.88 2.96
N ALA A 75 -3.01 -18.91 1.75
CA ALA A 75 -2.94 -20.06 0.86
C ALA A 75 -1.48 -20.36 0.42
N LEU A 76 -0.71 -19.33 0.04
CA LEU A 76 0.71 -19.47 -0.30
C LEU A 76 1.54 -19.99 0.89
N ALA A 77 1.33 -19.45 2.09
CA ALA A 77 2.02 -19.89 3.29
C ALA A 77 1.71 -21.37 3.62
N ILE A 78 0.44 -21.78 3.51
CA ILE A 78 0.02 -23.18 3.66
C ILE A 78 0.67 -24.08 2.60
N HIS A 79 0.63 -23.65 1.33
CA HIS A 79 1.20 -24.41 0.21
C HIS A 79 2.70 -24.65 0.39
N LEU A 80 3.44 -23.59 0.74
CA LEU A 80 4.89 -23.61 0.93
C LEU A 80 5.33 -24.17 2.28
N GLY A 81 4.40 -24.32 3.23
CA GLY A 81 4.70 -24.61 4.64
C GLY A 81 5.64 -23.57 5.25
N ALA A 82 5.43 -22.30 4.93
CA ALA A 82 6.25 -21.17 5.36
C ALA A 82 5.53 -20.35 6.45
N PRO A 83 6.25 -19.73 7.40
CA PRO A 83 5.65 -18.78 8.33
C PRO A 83 5.08 -17.56 7.59
N LEU A 84 3.88 -17.14 8.00
CA LEU A 84 3.26 -15.92 7.52
C LEU A 84 3.50 -14.81 8.53
N VAL A 85 4.09 -13.70 8.08
CA VAL A 85 4.36 -12.52 8.92
C VAL A 85 3.39 -11.39 8.56
N SER A 86 2.59 -10.93 9.52
CA SER A 86 1.66 -9.80 9.38
C SER A 86 1.21 -9.34 10.76
N ASN A 87 0.49 -8.22 10.87
CA ASN A 87 -0.25 -7.86 12.09
C ASN A 87 -1.77 -8.00 11.92
N ASP A 88 -2.23 -8.51 10.77
CA ASP A 88 -3.66 -8.71 10.56
C ASP A 88 -4.16 -9.88 11.42
N SER A 89 -5.21 -9.63 12.20
CA SER A 89 -5.78 -10.64 13.07
C SER A 89 -6.47 -11.78 12.32
N ASP A 90 -6.84 -11.60 11.05
CA ASP A 90 -7.47 -12.65 10.26
C ASP A 90 -6.53 -13.86 10.05
N PHE A 91 -5.21 -13.67 10.15
CA PHE A 91 -4.24 -14.77 10.09
C PHE A 91 -4.23 -15.70 11.32
N TYR A 92 -4.87 -15.31 12.43
CA TYR A 92 -5.17 -16.25 13.52
C TYR A 92 -6.25 -17.27 13.14
N ILE A 93 -7.09 -16.92 12.16
CA ILE A 93 -8.30 -17.66 11.79
C ILE A 93 -8.02 -18.64 10.65
N PHE A 94 -7.29 -18.18 9.63
CA PHE A 94 -6.94 -19.00 8.46
C PHE A 94 -6.25 -20.31 8.86
N ALA A 95 -6.67 -21.40 8.22
CA ALA A 95 -6.07 -22.72 8.41
C ALA A 95 -6.33 -23.61 7.18
N PRO A 96 -5.56 -24.70 7.00
CA PRO A 96 -5.92 -25.74 6.04
C PRO A 96 -7.09 -26.57 6.59
N TYR A 97 -8.31 -26.07 6.43
CA TYR A 97 -9.50 -26.60 7.12
C TYR A 97 -9.79 -28.08 6.84
N TRP A 98 -9.31 -28.58 5.70
CA TRP A 98 -9.56 -29.92 5.20
C TRP A 98 -8.35 -30.86 5.35
N ALA A 99 -7.33 -30.48 6.12
CA ALA A 99 -6.14 -31.28 6.34
C ALA A 99 -6.19 -32.05 7.66
N SER A 100 -5.69 -33.29 7.66
CA SER A 100 -5.50 -34.10 8.88
C SER A 100 -4.29 -33.64 9.70
N SER A 101 -3.27 -33.10 9.04
CA SER A 101 -2.02 -32.61 9.63
C SER A 101 -1.50 -31.38 8.88
N GLY A 102 -0.66 -30.58 9.54
CA GLY A 102 -0.19 -29.30 9.03
C GLY A 102 -1.05 -28.12 9.50
N GLY A 103 -0.53 -26.92 9.36
CA GLY A 103 -1.16 -25.70 9.84
C GLY A 103 -0.52 -24.46 9.23
N LEU A 104 -1.18 -23.32 9.44
CA LEU A 104 -0.60 -22.01 9.18
C LEU A 104 0.21 -21.60 10.42
N THR A 105 1.51 -21.34 10.24
CA THR A 105 2.34 -20.69 11.26
C THR A 105 2.21 -19.19 11.06
N TYR A 106 1.67 -18.49 12.03
CA TYR A 106 1.50 -17.04 11.97
C TYR A 106 2.46 -16.35 12.92
N ILE A 107 3.13 -15.29 12.47
CA ILE A 107 4.05 -14.49 13.25
C ILE A 107 3.57 -13.03 13.20
N PRO A 108 3.02 -12.51 14.30
CA PRO A 108 2.71 -11.09 14.40
C PRO A 108 3.96 -10.25 14.16
N THR A 109 3.93 -9.30 13.23
CA THR A 109 5.06 -8.40 12.93
C THR A 109 5.54 -7.66 14.19
N ASP A 110 4.62 -7.28 15.09
CA ASP A 110 4.95 -6.61 16.37
C ASP A 110 5.70 -7.51 17.36
N LEU A 111 5.74 -8.83 17.11
CA LEU A 111 6.46 -9.82 17.92
C LEU A 111 7.78 -10.26 17.26
N CYS A 112 8.22 -9.57 16.21
CA CYS A 112 9.54 -9.75 15.60
C CYS A 112 10.51 -8.70 16.14
N ASP A 113 11.70 -9.12 16.57
CA ASP A 113 12.79 -8.21 16.91
C ASP A 113 13.56 -7.80 15.63
N PHE A 114 13.09 -6.74 14.98
CA PHE A 114 13.77 -6.15 13.81
C PHE A 114 14.97 -5.27 14.18
N GLU A 115 15.18 -4.95 15.47
CA GLU A 115 16.22 -4.03 15.93
C GLU A 115 17.52 -4.76 16.27
N THR A 116 17.42 -6.00 16.75
CA THR A 116 18.56 -6.78 17.26
C THR A 116 18.81 -8.03 16.42
N PRO A 117 19.55 -7.94 15.29
CA PRO A 117 19.98 -9.14 14.58
C PRO A 117 20.86 -10.00 15.49
N ARG A 118 20.52 -11.28 15.58
CA ARG A 118 21.27 -12.29 16.34
C ARG A 118 22.19 -13.05 15.39
N SER A 119 23.39 -13.40 15.84
CA SER A 119 24.32 -14.23 15.07
C SER A 119 24.17 -15.70 15.43
N PHE A 120 24.35 -16.58 14.44
CA PHE A 120 24.50 -18.02 14.65
C PHE A 120 25.56 -18.57 13.68
N ASP A 121 25.96 -19.82 13.87
CA ASP A 121 26.86 -20.51 12.95
C ASP A 121 26.19 -20.66 11.57
N GLY A 122 26.52 -19.75 10.67
CA GLY A 122 25.94 -19.70 9.32
C GLY A 122 25.26 -18.38 8.93
N GLY A 123 25.16 -17.39 9.83
CA GLY A 123 24.70 -16.05 9.47
C GLY A 123 24.01 -15.28 10.59
N TYR A 124 22.94 -14.58 10.22
CA TYR A 124 22.13 -13.77 11.13
C TYR A 124 20.66 -14.19 11.07
N TYR A 125 19.97 -14.06 12.19
CA TYR A 125 18.52 -14.26 12.29
C TYR A 125 17.87 -13.14 13.11
N LEU A 126 16.56 -12.99 12.93
CA LEU A 126 15.71 -12.17 13.78
C LEU A 126 14.93 -13.10 14.69
N GLU A 127 14.87 -12.76 15.98
CA GLU A 127 14.06 -13.50 16.94
C GLU A 127 12.59 -13.08 16.79
N ALA A 128 11.67 -14.04 16.85
CA ALA A 128 10.24 -13.76 16.73
C ALA A 128 9.40 -14.72 17.56
N GLN A 129 8.24 -14.27 18.03
CA GLN A 129 7.24 -15.15 18.65
C GLN A 129 6.19 -15.55 17.62
N MET A 130 5.99 -16.87 17.49
CA MET A 130 5.00 -17.42 16.57
C MET A 130 3.74 -17.87 17.31
N PHE A 131 2.62 -17.74 16.62
CA PHE A 131 1.37 -18.34 16.98
C PHE A 131 1.18 -19.65 16.22
N VAL A 132 1.04 -20.73 16.99
CA VAL A 132 0.62 -22.04 16.49
C VAL A 132 -0.71 -22.37 17.13
N ALA A 133 -1.78 -22.35 16.34
CA ALA A 133 -3.13 -22.44 16.85
C ALA A 133 -3.45 -23.70 17.67
N ARG A 134 -2.78 -24.82 17.38
CA ARG A 134 -2.94 -26.07 18.14
C ARG A 134 -2.21 -26.06 19.50
N GLU A 135 -1.23 -25.17 19.67
CA GLU A 135 -0.42 -25.03 20.90
C GLU A 135 -0.95 -23.91 21.81
N GLY A 136 -1.78 -23.01 21.27
CA GLY A 136 -2.39 -21.92 22.02
C GLY A 136 -3.59 -22.37 22.85
N ARG A 137 -3.70 -21.86 24.09
CA ARG A 137 -4.82 -22.17 25.02
C ARG A 137 -6.21 -21.87 24.43
N THR A 138 -6.32 -20.86 23.57
CA THR A 138 -7.61 -20.40 23.02
C THR A 138 -8.15 -21.30 21.91
N PHE A 139 -7.32 -21.88 21.05
CA PHE A 139 -7.78 -22.67 19.90
C PHE A 139 -7.39 -24.14 19.95
N GLN A 140 -6.73 -24.59 21.02
CA GLN A 140 -6.34 -25.99 21.19
C GLN A 140 -7.52 -26.97 21.04
N GLY A 141 -8.69 -26.63 21.59
CA GLY A 141 -9.91 -27.45 21.51
C GLY A 141 -10.76 -27.22 20.25
N LEU A 142 -10.42 -26.22 19.43
CA LEU A 142 -11.25 -25.79 18.32
C LEU A 142 -10.75 -26.38 17.00
N ALA A 143 -11.57 -27.22 16.37
CA ALA A 143 -11.26 -27.79 15.06
C ALA A 143 -11.00 -26.67 14.02
N PRO A 144 -10.06 -26.85 13.07
CA PRO A 144 -9.71 -25.81 12.09
C PRO A 144 -10.92 -25.20 11.37
N ILE A 145 -11.87 -26.04 10.94
CA ILE A 145 -13.08 -25.62 10.21
C ILE A 145 -14.03 -24.74 11.05
N GLN A 146 -13.94 -24.77 12.38
CA GLN A 146 -14.77 -23.93 13.25
C GLN A 146 -14.21 -22.51 13.43
N ARG A 147 -12.94 -22.26 13.10
CA ARG A 147 -12.29 -20.95 13.31
C ARG A 147 -12.93 -19.83 12.49
N PRO A 148 -13.28 -20.01 11.20
CA PRO A 148 -14.04 -19.02 10.45
C PRO A 148 -15.36 -18.66 11.14
N LEU A 149 -16.09 -19.66 11.63
CA LEU A 149 -17.34 -19.43 12.33
C LEU A 149 -17.12 -18.69 13.65
N PHE A 150 -16.08 -19.04 14.42
CA PHE A 150 -15.65 -18.30 15.61
C PHE A 150 -15.44 -16.80 15.29
N ALA A 151 -14.70 -16.49 14.23
CA ALA A 151 -14.42 -15.11 13.83
C ALA A 151 -15.70 -14.33 13.49
N VAL A 152 -16.59 -14.96 12.71
CA VAL A 152 -17.88 -14.36 12.32
C VAL A 152 -18.78 -14.10 13.53
N LEU A 153 -18.84 -15.01 14.50
CA LEU A 153 -19.64 -14.85 15.74
C LEU A 153 -19.06 -13.82 16.70
N CYS A 154 -17.74 -13.68 16.71
CA CYS A 154 -17.06 -12.64 17.48
C CYS A 154 -17.31 -11.25 16.89
N GLY A 155 -17.44 -11.17 15.56
CA GLY A 155 -17.58 -9.95 14.79
C GLY A 155 -16.31 -9.69 13.97
N ASN A 156 -16.48 -9.29 12.72
CA ASN A 156 -15.41 -9.02 11.76
C ASN A 156 -15.78 -7.80 10.88
N ASP A 157 -15.06 -7.58 9.79
CA ASP A 157 -15.32 -6.46 8.86
C ASP A 157 -16.73 -6.44 8.27
N TYR A 158 -17.47 -7.56 8.31
CA TYR A 158 -18.84 -7.68 7.78
C TYR A 158 -19.90 -7.72 8.87
N ILE A 159 -19.57 -8.23 10.05
CA ILE A 159 -20.48 -8.40 11.18
C ILE A 159 -20.02 -7.56 12.37
N PRO A 160 -20.83 -6.61 12.86
CA PRO A 160 -20.51 -5.85 14.06
C PRO A 160 -20.28 -6.75 15.28
N PHE A 161 -19.35 -6.36 16.14
CA PHE A 161 -19.18 -7.00 17.45
C PHE A 161 -20.50 -6.95 18.22
N GLY A 162 -20.98 -8.11 18.67
CA GLY A 162 -22.22 -8.23 19.45
C GLY A 162 -23.43 -8.72 18.68
N TYR A 163 -23.39 -8.76 17.34
CA TYR A 163 -24.56 -9.10 16.51
C TYR A 163 -25.17 -10.47 16.83
N PHE A 164 -24.34 -11.46 17.18
CA PHE A 164 -24.77 -12.83 17.49
C PHE A 164 -24.90 -13.13 18.99
N ASP A 165 -24.63 -12.17 19.89
CA ASP A 165 -24.45 -12.44 21.32
C ASP A 165 -25.68 -13.07 21.97
N ASN A 166 -26.88 -12.60 21.63
CA ASN A 166 -28.15 -13.11 22.16
C ASN A 166 -28.53 -14.50 21.61
N TYR A 167 -27.81 -14.97 20.59
CA TYR A 167 -28.13 -16.21 19.88
C TYR A 167 -27.11 -17.32 20.15
N ILE A 168 -25.95 -16.98 20.73
CA ILE A 168 -24.97 -17.96 21.22
C ILE A 168 -25.50 -18.54 22.55
N PRO A 169 -25.47 -19.87 22.76
CA PRO A 169 -25.93 -20.45 24.02
C PRO A 169 -25.08 -19.98 25.20
N GLU A 170 -25.73 -19.65 26.33
CA GLU A 170 -25.02 -19.40 27.57
C GLU A 170 -24.36 -20.69 28.10
N PRO A 171 -23.13 -20.64 28.64
CA PRO A 171 -22.56 -21.76 29.36
C PRO A 171 -23.37 -22.04 30.63
N ALA A 172 -23.54 -23.31 30.98
CA ALA A 172 -24.32 -23.76 32.15
C ALA A 172 -23.77 -23.27 33.51
N THR A 173 -22.55 -22.73 33.56
CA THR A 173 -21.92 -22.19 34.78
C THR A 173 -21.95 -20.67 34.78
N GLN A 174 -22.95 -20.11 35.47
CA GLN A 174 -22.94 -18.71 35.89
C GLN A 174 -21.81 -18.48 36.90
N GLN A 175 -20.84 -17.63 36.56
CA GLN A 175 -20.24 -16.78 37.57
C GLN A 175 -20.76 -15.37 37.30
N HIS A 176 -21.54 -14.85 38.25
CA HIS A 176 -22.00 -13.47 38.26
C HIS A 176 -20.78 -12.55 38.14
N PHE A 177 -20.70 -11.78 37.07
CA PHE A 177 -19.62 -10.80 36.89
C PHE A 177 -20.02 -9.50 37.58
N VAL A 178 -19.22 -9.11 38.58
CA VAL A 178 -19.29 -7.80 39.23
C VAL A 178 -18.87 -6.72 38.23
N GLU A 179 -19.68 -5.66 38.12
CA GLU A 179 -19.32 -4.44 37.39
C GLU A 179 -18.12 -3.79 38.09
N HIS A 180 -16.94 -3.81 37.45
CA HIS A 180 -15.84 -2.96 37.86
C HIS A 180 -15.89 -1.67 37.06
N ASP A 181 -16.13 -0.57 37.79
CA ASP A 181 -16.04 0.80 37.31
C ASP A 181 -14.61 1.11 36.84
N ASP A 182 -14.49 1.91 35.78
CA ASP A 182 -13.29 2.16 34.96
C ASP A 182 -12.18 2.98 35.66
N GLN A 183 -11.87 2.71 36.93
CA GLN A 183 -10.79 3.38 37.66
C GLN A 183 -10.01 2.44 38.59
N ALA A 184 -9.22 1.51 38.02
CA ALA A 184 -8.02 1.00 38.70
C ALA A 184 -7.13 0.20 37.73
N ALA A 185 -6.17 0.89 37.11
CA ALA A 185 -5.03 0.23 36.50
C ALA A 185 -4.10 -0.29 37.61
N SER A 186 -4.14 -1.60 37.91
CA SER A 186 -3.00 -2.35 38.49
C SER A 186 -3.21 -3.87 38.50
N ARG A 187 -2.37 -4.58 37.72
CA ARG A 187 -1.71 -5.88 37.98
C ARG A 187 -2.47 -7.14 38.42
N SER A 188 -3.80 -7.20 38.32
CA SER A 188 -4.52 -8.48 38.19
C SER A 188 -5.88 -8.26 37.53
N ALA A 189 -5.87 -7.86 36.25
CA ALA A 189 -7.09 -7.68 35.50
C ALA A 189 -7.69 -9.05 35.16
N GLY A 190 -8.91 -9.31 35.63
CA GLY A 190 -9.71 -10.45 35.15
C GLY A 190 -9.90 -10.41 33.63
N PRO A 191 -10.40 -11.49 33.01
CA PRO A 191 -10.58 -11.55 31.57
C PRO A 191 -11.50 -10.40 31.11
N SER A 192 -11.04 -9.62 30.12
CA SER A 192 -11.85 -8.56 29.52
C SER A 192 -13.18 -9.12 28.97
N ARG A 193 -14.23 -8.29 28.88
CA ARG A 193 -15.52 -8.71 28.28
C ARG A 193 -15.34 -9.38 26.91
N LYS A 194 -14.36 -8.94 26.12
CA LYS A 194 -13.99 -9.55 24.83
C LYS A 194 -13.37 -10.94 25.01
N SER A 195 -12.41 -11.08 25.92
CA SER A 195 -11.77 -12.37 26.23
C SER A 195 -12.78 -13.39 26.75
N ALA A 196 -13.69 -12.96 27.63
CA ALA A 196 -14.77 -13.81 28.14
C ALA A 196 -15.70 -14.26 27.00
N LYS A 197 -16.12 -13.35 26.11
CA LYS A 197 -16.91 -13.71 24.93
C LYS A 197 -16.18 -14.73 24.06
N PHE A 198 -14.90 -14.51 23.75
CA PHE A 198 -14.12 -15.42 22.91
C PHE A 198 -14.06 -16.82 23.52
N GLN A 199 -13.81 -16.92 24.83
CA GLN A 199 -13.80 -18.21 25.51
C GLN A 199 -15.15 -18.92 25.40
N ARG A 200 -16.28 -18.22 25.63
CA ARG A 200 -17.62 -18.81 25.49
C ARG A 200 -17.88 -19.36 24.09
N VAL A 201 -17.51 -18.62 23.05
CA VAL A 201 -17.69 -19.06 21.65
C VAL A 201 -16.81 -20.26 21.35
N VAL A 202 -15.55 -20.26 21.81
CA VAL A 202 -14.63 -21.41 21.68
C VAL A 202 -15.22 -22.64 22.36
N ASP A 203 -15.63 -22.51 23.63
CA ASP A 203 -16.16 -23.64 24.42
C ASP A 203 -17.39 -24.25 23.75
N TRP A 204 -18.29 -23.39 23.27
CA TRP A 204 -19.49 -23.84 22.57
C TRP A 204 -19.16 -24.54 21.25
N LEU A 205 -18.31 -23.95 20.40
CA LEU A 205 -17.95 -24.52 19.09
C LEU A 205 -17.11 -25.79 19.21
N SER A 206 -16.30 -25.93 20.26
CA SER A 206 -15.47 -27.11 20.50
C SER A 206 -16.31 -28.39 20.65
N GLY A 207 -17.57 -28.25 21.12
CA GLY A 207 -18.51 -29.38 21.25
C GLY A 207 -18.99 -29.99 19.93
N PHE A 208 -18.76 -29.33 18.78
CA PHE A 208 -19.19 -29.82 17.46
C PHE A 208 -18.07 -30.48 16.65
N GLY A 209 -16.82 -30.45 17.15
CA GLY A 209 -15.68 -31.01 16.43
C GLY A 209 -15.56 -30.47 15.00
N GLY A 210 -15.43 -31.37 14.02
CA GLY A 210 -15.33 -31.02 12.59
C GLY A 210 -16.64 -30.61 11.91
N ASP A 211 -17.78 -30.60 12.61
CA ASP A 211 -19.08 -30.28 12.01
C ASP A 211 -19.43 -28.79 12.11
N ILE A 212 -19.28 -28.05 11.00
CA ILE A 212 -19.71 -26.64 10.90
C ILE A 212 -21.20 -26.50 10.57
N VAL A 213 -21.86 -27.56 10.07
CA VAL A 213 -23.23 -27.50 9.56
C VAL A 213 -24.22 -27.30 10.70
N GLU A 214 -24.11 -28.13 11.75
CA GLU A 214 -24.99 -28.06 12.91
C GLU A 214 -24.91 -26.73 13.68
N PRO A 215 -23.73 -26.20 14.07
CA PRO A 215 -23.67 -24.94 14.83
C PRO A 215 -24.24 -23.76 14.03
N VAL A 216 -24.02 -23.70 12.70
CA VAL A 216 -24.62 -22.68 11.85
C VAL A 216 -26.15 -22.79 11.84
N ASN A 217 -26.69 -24.00 11.68
CA ASN A 217 -28.14 -24.22 11.69
C ASN A 217 -28.76 -23.83 13.05
N ARG A 218 -28.09 -24.15 14.16
CA ARG A 218 -28.52 -23.79 15.52
C ARG A 218 -28.53 -22.28 15.77
N ILE A 219 -27.54 -21.55 15.28
CA ILE A 219 -27.51 -20.09 15.44
C ILE A 219 -28.62 -19.44 14.65
N ILE A 220 -28.77 -19.79 13.37
CA ILE A 220 -29.77 -19.16 12.51
C ILE A 220 -31.20 -19.49 12.98
N SER A 221 -31.44 -20.70 13.50
CA SER A 221 -32.78 -21.07 13.99
C SER A 221 -33.23 -20.26 15.22
N ARG A 222 -32.30 -19.67 15.98
CA ARG A 222 -32.62 -18.83 17.14
C ARG A 222 -33.05 -17.40 16.78
N PHE A 223 -32.78 -16.95 15.55
CA PHE A 223 -33.31 -15.68 15.08
C PHE A 223 -34.84 -15.77 14.85
N PRO A 224 -35.58 -14.66 15.06
CA PRO A 224 -36.97 -14.55 14.63
C PRO A 224 -37.14 -14.95 13.17
N LEU A 225 -38.22 -15.65 12.81
CA LEU A 225 -38.44 -16.20 11.46
C LEU A 225 -38.23 -15.15 10.34
N ALA A 226 -38.67 -13.91 10.57
CA ALA A 226 -38.52 -12.81 9.61
C ALA A 226 -37.06 -12.35 9.40
N GLU A 227 -36.19 -12.53 10.39
CA GLU A 227 -34.80 -12.07 10.36
C GLU A 227 -33.81 -13.15 9.89
N ARG A 228 -34.22 -14.43 9.93
CA ARG A 228 -33.36 -15.56 9.55
C ARG A 228 -32.72 -15.41 8.16
N PRO A 229 -33.42 -14.95 7.10
CA PRO A 229 -32.80 -14.80 5.78
C PRO A 229 -31.66 -13.77 5.79
N GLN A 230 -31.83 -12.64 6.47
CA GLN A 230 -30.81 -11.60 6.56
C GLN A 230 -29.63 -12.05 7.42
N ALA A 231 -29.90 -12.69 8.57
CA ALA A 231 -28.86 -13.24 9.43
C ALA A 231 -28.02 -14.30 8.71
N ALA A 232 -28.66 -15.19 7.95
CA ALA A 232 -27.99 -16.19 7.13
C ALA A 232 -27.13 -15.53 6.04
N HIS A 233 -27.68 -14.57 5.30
CA HIS A 233 -26.94 -13.84 4.27
C HIS A 233 -25.70 -13.14 4.84
N ASN A 234 -25.85 -12.47 5.98
CA ASN A 234 -24.75 -11.79 6.68
C ASN A 234 -23.67 -12.79 7.12
N LEU A 235 -24.06 -13.90 7.76
CA LEU A 235 -23.15 -14.97 8.20
C LEU A 235 -22.39 -15.58 7.02
N HIS A 236 -23.10 -15.92 5.95
CA HIS A 236 -22.52 -16.51 4.74
C HIS A 236 -21.54 -15.57 4.05
N THR A 237 -21.89 -14.29 3.93
CA THR A 237 -21.01 -13.27 3.35
C THR A 237 -19.74 -13.10 4.18
N ALA A 238 -19.88 -13.09 5.51
CA ALA A 238 -18.77 -12.95 6.43
C ALA A 238 -17.86 -14.19 6.49
N LEU A 239 -18.40 -15.40 6.29
CA LEU A 239 -17.59 -16.62 6.20
C LEU A 239 -16.74 -16.67 4.94
N ALA A 240 -17.25 -16.12 3.84
CA ALA A 240 -16.57 -16.18 2.55
C ALA A 240 -15.18 -15.51 2.56
N SER A 241 -14.98 -14.48 3.40
CA SER A 241 -13.68 -13.81 3.54
C SER A 241 -12.59 -14.72 4.14
N TYR A 242 -12.97 -15.82 4.79
CA TYR A 242 -12.03 -16.77 5.41
C TYR A 242 -11.77 -18.02 4.57
N SER A 243 -12.29 -18.09 3.33
CA SER A 243 -11.97 -19.18 2.41
C SER A 243 -10.51 -19.12 1.96
N VAL A 244 -9.86 -20.28 1.85
CA VAL A 244 -8.44 -20.42 1.48
C VAL A 244 -8.35 -20.96 0.04
N PRO A 245 -8.05 -20.12 -0.96
CA PRO A 245 -8.20 -20.45 -2.38
C PRO A 245 -6.98 -21.22 -2.93
N MET A 246 -6.78 -22.46 -2.45
CA MET A 246 -5.64 -23.29 -2.84
C MET A 246 -5.59 -23.61 -4.34
N ASP A 247 -6.77 -23.76 -4.96
CA ASP A 247 -6.97 -24.05 -6.38
C ASP A 247 -6.64 -22.84 -7.30
N GLN A 248 -6.63 -21.63 -6.74
CA GLN A 248 -6.34 -20.39 -7.47
C GLN A 248 -4.88 -19.94 -7.35
N LEU A 249 -4.02 -20.71 -6.67
CA LEU A 249 -2.62 -20.35 -6.44
C LEU A 249 -1.72 -20.49 -7.66
N THR A 250 -2.10 -21.31 -8.65
CA THR A 250 -1.23 -21.66 -9.78
C THR A 250 -0.58 -20.44 -10.45
N PRO A 251 -1.32 -19.38 -10.83
CA PRO A 251 -0.70 -18.20 -11.47
C PRO A 251 0.31 -17.48 -10.57
N TYR A 252 0.10 -17.49 -9.26
CA TYR A 252 1.00 -16.87 -8.28
C TYR A 252 2.29 -17.68 -8.13
N LEU A 253 2.17 -19.01 -8.04
CA LEU A 253 3.31 -19.92 -7.92
C LEU A 253 4.16 -19.93 -9.20
N GLU A 254 3.52 -20.00 -10.36
CA GLU A 254 4.23 -19.96 -11.65
C GLU A 254 5.04 -18.69 -11.80
N TYR A 255 4.47 -17.54 -11.39
CA TYR A 255 5.16 -16.27 -11.43
C TYR A 255 6.31 -16.18 -10.42
N LEU A 256 6.10 -16.59 -9.16
CA LEU A 256 7.11 -16.48 -8.10
C LEU A 256 8.31 -17.41 -8.33
N PHE A 257 8.10 -18.55 -8.97
CA PHE A 257 9.11 -19.62 -9.09
C PHE A 257 9.47 -19.96 -10.54
N ASP A 258 9.17 -19.09 -11.50
CA ASP A 258 9.44 -19.27 -12.94
C ASP A 258 9.00 -20.65 -13.46
N GLY A 259 7.80 -21.08 -13.08
CA GLY A 259 7.21 -22.38 -13.42
C GLY A 259 7.77 -23.59 -12.66
N LYS A 260 8.84 -23.44 -11.86
CA LYS A 260 9.39 -24.50 -10.98
C LYS A 260 8.67 -24.49 -9.64
N THR A 261 7.37 -24.73 -9.66
CA THR A 261 6.50 -24.59 -8.48
C THR A 261 6.83 -25.65 -7.42
N PRO A 262 7.08 -25.24 -6.15
CA PRO A 262 7.22 -26.19 -5.06
C PRO A 262 5.95 -27.02 -4.89
N SER A 263 6.09 -28.31 -4.58
CA SER A 263 4.93 -29.16 -4.25
C SER A 263 4.25 -28.68 -2.97
N CYS A 264 2.91 -28.73 -2.93
CA CYS A 264 2.15 -28.41 -1.74
C CYS A 264 2.59 -29.30 -0.56
N ARG A 265 2.94 -28.69 0.58
CA ARG A 265 3.35 -29.41 1.79
C ARG A 265 2.18 -29.95 2.62
N VAL A 266 0.95 -29.57 2.30
CA VAL A 266 -0.26 -29.94 3.03
C VAL A 266 -1.24 -30.68 2.14
N ARG A 267 -1.61 -31.90 2.53
CA ARG A 267 -2.66 -32.67 1.85
C ARG A 267 -4.02 -32.33 2.44
N GLN A 268 -4.92 -31.84 1.59
CA GLN A 268 -6.30 -31.51 1.94
C GLN A 268 -7.27 -32.50 1.28
N VAL A 269 -8.28 -32.95 2.04
CA VAL A 269 -9.35 -33.83 1.54
C VAL A 269 -10.65 -33.04 1.60
N ILE A 270 -11.03 -32.45 0.47
CA ILE A 270 -12.24 -31.64 0.34
C ILE A 270 -13.46 -32.57 0.39
N PRO A 271 -14.54 -32.21 1.11
CA PRO A 271 -15.78 -33.00 1.11
C PRO A 271 -16.35 -33.18 -0.31
N HIS A 272 -16.61 -34.43 -0.72
CA HIS A 272 -16.96 -34.78 -2.11
C HIS A 272 -18.45 -34.63 -2.49
N ASP A 273 -19.37 -34.48 -1.51
CA ASP A 273 -20.82 -34.47 -1.75
C ASP A 273 -21.54 -33.22 -1.21
N LEU A 274 -21.26 -32.06 -1.80
CA LEU A 274 -22.04 -30.83 -1.56
C LEU A 274 -23.29 -30.77 -2.47
N HIS A 275 -24.13 -31.82 -2.44
CA HIS A 275 -25.30 -31.93 -3.34
C HIS A 275 -26.47 -30.98 -2.94
N PRO A 276 -27.27 -30.45 -3.89
CA PRO A 276 -28.24 -29.36 -3.66
C PRO A 276 -29.53 -29.73 -2.90
N LEU A 277 -29.72 -30.99 -2.51
CA LEU A 277 -31.02 -31.53 -2.08
C LEU A 277 -31.43 -31.10 -0.66
N SER A 278 -30.52 -30.51 0.13
CA SER A 278 -30.81 -29.90 1.43
C SER A 278 -30.24 -28.48 1.51
N GLN A 279 -31.12 -27.47 1.44
CA GLN A 279 -30.77 -26.04 1.49
C GLN A 279 -30.59 -25.54 2.93
N THR A 280 -29.97 -26.32 3.82
CA THR A 280 -29.71 -25.81 5.18
C THR A 280 -28.65 -24.73 5.15
N ASN A 281 -28.74 -23.78 6.09
CA ASN A 281 -27.77 -22.69 6.20
C ASN A 281 -26.35 -23.23 6.48
N GLY A 282 -26.23 -24.33 7.22
CA GLY A 282 -24.97 -24.99 7.50
C GLY A 282 -24.30 -25.60 6.27
N LEU A 283 -25.04 -26.30 5.40
CA LEU A 283 -24.47 -26.86 4.16
C LEU A 283 -24.02 -25.74 3.21
N ARG A 284 -24.76 -24.62 3.17
CA ARG A 284 -24.34 -23.43 2.42
C ARG A 284 -23.07 -22.80 2.99
N ALA A 285 -22.92 -22.75 4.31
CA ALA A 285 -21.69 -22.27 4.96
C ALA A 285 -20.48 -23.14 4.61
N LEU A 286 -20.65 -24.47 4.67
CA LEU A 286 -19.61 -25.43 4.27
C LEU A 286 -19.19 -25.22 2.81
N LYS A 287 -20.17 -25.11 1.90
CA LYS A 287 -19.94 -24.86 0.47
C LYS A 287 -19.16 -23.57 0.22
N ILE A 288 -19.52 -22.48 0.90
CA ILE A 288 -18.83 -21.19 0.80
C ILE A 288 -17.37 -21.27 1.23
N LEU A 289 -17.02 -22.05 2.26
CA LEU A 289 -15.63 -22.21 2.69
C LEU A 289 -14.80 -23.09 1.74
N VAL A 290 -15.45 -24.02 1.02
CA VAL A 290 -14.82 -24.86 0.01
C VAL A 290 -14.58 -24.07 -1.29
N GLU A 291 -15.63 -23.46 -1.83
CA GLU A 291 -15.59 -22.77 -3.13
C GLU A 291 -15.02 -21.35 -3.01
N GLY A 292 -15.17 -20.72 -1.85
CA GLY A 292 -14.89 -19.31 -1.65
C GLY A 292 -15.84 -18.39 -2.43
N ASN A 293 -15.60 -17.08 -2.33
CA ASN A 293 -16.11 -16.16 -3.32
C ASN A 293 -15.08 -16.03 -4.45
N SER A 294 -15.56 -15.98 -5.69
CA SER A 294 -14.77 -15.57 -6.84
C SER A 294 -14.40 -14.09 -6.65
N ASP A 295 -13.18 -13.84 -6.18
CA ASP A 295 -12.67 -12.47 -6.15
C ASP A 295 -12.55 -11.94 -7.58
N PRO A 296 -12.73 -10.63 -7.80
CA PRO A 296 -12.48 -10.04 -9.10
C PRO A 296 -11.06 -10.35 -9.55
N GLN A 297 -10.92 -11.03 -10.68
CA GLN A 297 -9.62 -11.27 -11.31
C GLN A 297 -9.24 -10.03 -12.13
N LEU A 298 -8.54 -9.07 -11.51
CA LEU A 298 -8.14 -7.81 -12.15
C LEU A 298 -7.37 -8.06 -13.45
N SER A 299 -6.43 -9.00 -13.41
CA SER A 299 -5.60 -9.35 -14.56
C SER A 299 -6.28 -10.26 -15.59
N ALA A 300 -7.55 -10.63 -15.39
CA ALA A 300 -8.28 -11.43 -16.38
C ALA A 300 -8.44 -10.63 -17.69
N GLY A 301 -7.95 -11.21 -18.80
CA GLY A 301 -8.01 -10.59 -20.13
C GLY A 301 -6.90 -9.58 -20.40
N TRP A 302 -5.97 -9.35 -19.48
CA TRP A 302 -4.77 -8.56 -19.75
C TRP A 302 -3.76 -9.33 -20.60
N SER A 303 -2.92 -8.60 -21.33
CA SER A 303 -1.79 -9.20 -22.03
C SER A 303 -0.77 -9.75 -21.03
N PRO A 304 0.04 -10.78 -21.39
CA PRO A 304 1.08 -11.29 -20.51
C PRO A 304 2.07 -10.22 -20.02
N ARG A 305 2.40 -9.23 -20.87
CA ARG A 305 3.27 -8.09 -20.50
C ARG A 305 2.61 -7.21 -19.44
N LEU A 306 1.31 -6.89 -19.60
CA LEU A 306 0.56 -6.08 -18.64
C LEU A 306 0.40 -6.80 -17.30
N THR A 307 0.05 -8.09 -17.33
CA THR A 307 -0.02 -8.91 -16.12
C THR A 307 1.34 -8.96 -15.44
N LYS A 308 2.44 -9.17 -16.17
CA LYS A 308 3.80 -9.17 -15.60
C LYS A 308 4.13 -7.83 -14.93
N ALA A 309 3.90 -6.70 -15.60
CA ALA A 309 4.19 -5.37 -15.03
C ALA A 309 3.38 -5.09 -13.75
N PHE A 310 2.12 -5.54 -13.70
CA PHE A 310 1.30 -5.47 -12.49
C PHE A 310 1.81 -6.38 -11.37
N ARG A 311 2.11 -7.66 -11.67
CA ARG A 311 2.66 -8.60 -10.69
C ARG A 311 3.99 -8.14 -10.12
N GLN A 312 4.82 -7.46 -10.92
CA GLN A 312 6.08 -6.82 -10.52
C GLN A 312 5.88 -5.52 -9.73
N SER A 313 4.65 -5.10 -9.46
CA SER A 313 4.32 -3.83 -8.80
C SER A 313 4.90 -2.58 -9.49
N GLN A 314 5.25 -2.68 -10.78
CA GLN A 314 5.62 -1.53 -11.61
C GLN A 314 4.40 -0.65 -11.88
N ILE A 315 3.23 -1.29 -11.98
CA ILE A 315 1.93 -0.63 -11.97
C ILE A 315 1.38 -0.66 -10.54
N GLN A 316 1.11 0.52 -9.96
CA GLN A 316 0.60 0.62 -8.60
C GLN A 316 -0.85 0.10 -8.51
N PRO A 317 -1.15 -0.92 -7.68
CA PRO A 317 -2.49 -1.51 -7.59
C PRO A 317 -3.60 -0.50 -7.24
N GLY A 318 -3.30 0.49 -6.40
CA GLY A 318 -4.27 1.52 -6.02
C GLY A 318 -4.77 2.39 -7.18
N PHE A 319 -4.09 2.41 -8.33
CA PHE A 319 -4.61 3.08 -9.52
C PHE A 319 -5.59 2.20 -10.31
N CYS A 320 -5.46 0.87 -10.21
CA CYS A 320 -6.39 -0.08 -10.81
C CYS A 320 -7.77 -0.04 -10.11
N ASP A 321 -7.82 0.35 -8.83
CA ASP A 321 -9.07 0.53 -8.08
C ASP A 321 -10.06 1.48 -8.73
N ALA A 322 -9.60 2.39 -9.60
CA ALA A 322 -10.46 3.23 -10.41
C ALA A 322 -11.42 2.45 -11.33
N LEU A 323 -10.99 1.31 -11.86
CA LEU A 323 -11.77 0.49 -12.77
C LEU A 323 -12.38 -0.72 -12.05
N TYR A 324 -11.61 -1.33 -11.16
CA TYR A 324 -11.90 -2.66 -10.62
C TYR A 324 -12.46 -2.65 -9.20
N SER A 325 -12.53 -1.49 -8.55
CA SER A 325 -13.05 -1.32 -7.20
C SER A 325 -13.99 -0.12 -7.13
N PHE A 326 -14.30 0.38 -5.93
CA PHE A 326 -15.25 1.49 -5.72
C PHE A 326 -14.62 2.88 -5.92
N GLY A 327 -13.47 2.98 -6.60
CA GLY A 327 -12.71 4.21 -6.81
C GLY A 327 -11.41 4.29 -6.00
N ILE A 328 -10.60 5.30 -6.30
CA ILE A 328 -9.28 5.51 -5.68
C ILE A 328 -9.43 6.29 -4.38
N VAL A 329 -8.81 5.83 -3.30
CA VAL A 329 -8.71 6.60 -2.05
C VAL A 329 -7.38 7.34 -1.97
N MET A 330 -7.43 8.67 -2.05
CA MET A 330 -6.27 9.55 -1.92
C MET A 330 -5.94 9.75 -0.45
N THR A 331 -4.99 8.96 0.04
CA THR A 331 -4.57 9.02 1.44
C THR A 331 -3.99 10.38 1.80
N PRO A 332 -4.52 11.06 2.85
CA PRO A 332 -3.95 12.29 3.38
C PRO A 332 -2.48 12.11 3.75
N ARG A 333 -1.66 13.07 3.33
CA ARG A 333 -0.21 13.08 3.58
C ARG A 333 0.14 14.17 4.57
N VAL A 334 1.38 14.19 5.04
CA VAL A 334 1.92 15.36 5.74
C VAL A 334 2.15 16.44 4.69
N GLU A 335 1.18 17.34 4.58
CA GLU A 335 1.08 18.42 3.60
C GLU A 335 0.37 19.61 4.26
N ASP A 336 0.36 20.79 3.62
CA ASP A 336 -0.44 21.93 4.06
C ASP A 336 -1.94 21.64 3.89
N VAL A 337 -2.57 21.12 4.94
CA VAL A 337 -4.00 20.74 4.92
C VAL A 337 -4.91 21.93 5.24
N GLN A 338 -4.38 22.99 5.84
CA GLN A 338 -5.13 24.18 6.23
C GLN A 338 -5.29 25.19 5.09
N ASN A 339 -4.22 25.42 4.31
CA ASN A 339 -4.19 26.53 3.34
C ASN A 339 -4.16 26.10 1.88
N ARG A 340 -4.05 24.80 1.60
CA ARG A 340 -3.97 24.25 0.24
C ARG A 340 -4.99 23.14 0.02
N GLU A 341 -5.45 23.00 -1.21
CA GLU A 341 -6.16 21.83 -1.69
C GLU A 341 -5.28 20.56 -1.63
N SER A 342 -5.87 19.36 -1.77
CA SER A 342 -5.12 18.10 -1.73
C SER A 342 -3.93 18.07 -2.71
N SER A 343 -2.73 17.70 -2.22
CA SER A 343 -1.51 17.59 -3.05
C SER A 343 -1.67 16.58 -4.19
N HIS A 344 -2.60 15.62 -4.04
CA HIS A 344 -2.92 14.63 -5.07
C HIS A 344 -3.59 15.23 -6.31
N LEU A 345 -4.13 16.45 -6.24
CA LEU A 345 -4.73 17.13 -7.39
C LEU A 345 -3.70 17.41 -8.49
N CYS A 346 -2.46 17.71 -8.11
CA CYS A 346 -1.38 17.98 -9.06
C CYS A 346 -1.10 16.79 -10.01
N SER A 347 -1.35 15.55 -9.57
CA SER A 347 -1.16 14.34 -10.41
C SER A 347 -2.45 13.80 -11.03
N LEU A 348 -3.58 14.51 -10.91
CA LEU A 348 -4.86 14.11 -11.48
C LEU A 348 -4.81 13.84 -13.00
N PRO A 349 -4.14 14.68 -13.83
CA PRO A 349 -4.05 14.43 -15.28
C PRO A 349 -3.37 13.10 -15.62
N LEU A 350 -2.37 12.68 -14.83
CA LEU A 350 -1.67 11.41 -15.02
C LEU A 350 -2.59 10.23 -14.72
N ARG A 351 -3.39 10.33 -13.66
CA ARG A 351 -4.37 9.29 -13.31
C ARG A 351 -5.48 9.18 -14.35
N GLN A 352 -6.00 10.30 -14.86
CA GLN A 352 -6.99 10.27 -15.94
C GLN A 352 -6.45 9.56 -17.19
N LEU A 353 -5.19 9.83 -17.55
CA LEU A 353 -4.53 9.18 -18.70
C LEU A 353 -4.29 7.69 -18.43
N PHE A 354 -3.81 7.34 -17.24
CA PHE A 354 -3.60 5.95 -16.81
C PHE A 354 -4.91 5.15 -16.90
N VAL A 355 -5.98 5.64 -16.27
CA VAL A 355 -7.29 4.96 -16.26
C VAL A 355 -7.86 4.84 -17.67
N GLY A 356 -7.69 5.89 -18.49
CA GLY A 356 -8.09 5.87 -19.90
C GLY A 356 -7.36 4.81 -20.74
N LEU A 357 -6.05 4.64 -20.54
CA LEU A 357 -5.25 3.60 -21.20
C LEU A 357 -5.61 2.20 -20.69
N LEU A 358 -5.72 2.02 -19.37
CA LEU A 358 -6.05 0.73 -18.77
C LEU A 358 -7.44 0.25 -19.21
N LEU A 359 -8.42 1.15 -19.29
CA LEU A 359 -9.74 0.85 -19.85
C LEU A 359 -9.64 0.45 -21.33
N GLY A 360 -8.78 1.10 -22.11
CA GLY A 360 -8.56 0.76 -23.52
C GLY A 360 -7.83 -0.56 -23.74
N ALA A 361 -7.05 -1.02 -22.76
CA ALA A 361 -6.34 -2.28 -22.77
C ALA A 361 -7.17 -3.45 -22.23
N SER A 362 -8.14 -3.17 -21.36
CA SER A 362 -9.03 -4.19 -20.80
C SER A 362 -9.95 -4.76 -21.86
N THR A 363 -10.01 -6.10 -21.95
CA THR A 363 -10.97 -6.81 -22.79
C THR A 363 -12.29 -7.08 -22.08
N ALA A 364 -12.39 -6.75 -20.79
CA ALA A 364 -13.62 -6.91 -20.02
C ALA A 364 -14.70 -5.97 -20.59
N ASP A 365 -15.95 -6.45 -20.65
CA ASP A 365 -17.08 -5.57 -20.96
C ASP A 365 -17.10 -4.43 -19.93
N ARG A 366 -17.14 -3.18 -20.38
CA ARG A 366 -17.18 -2.02 -19.49
C ARG A 366 -18.35 -2.09 -18.50
N ARG A 367 -19.42 -2.83 -18.82
CA ARG A 367 -20.55 -3.09 -17.91
C ARG A 367 -20.19 -3.97 -16.70
N THR A 368 -19.06 -4.66 -16.73
CA THR A 368 -18.59 -5.54 -15.64
C THR A 368 -17.51 -4.91 -14.77
N LEU A 369 -17.04 -3.69 -15.10
CA LEU A 369 -16.06 -2.94 -14.31
C LEU A 369 -16.79 -2.09 -13.25
N PRO A 370 -16.72 -2.46 -11.95
CA PRO A 370 -17.53 -1.83 -10.90
C PRO A 370 -17.13 -0.39 -10.58
N GLY A 371 -15.93 0.06 -10.99
CA GLY A 371 -15.41 1.40 -10.71
C GLY A 371 -15.71 2.45 -11.77
N THR A 372 -16.19 2.02 -12.94
CA THR A 372 -16.51 2.93 -14.05
C THR A 372 -18.00 3.12 -14.23
N ASP A 373 -18.41 4.39 -14.24
CA ASP A 373 -19.78 4.80 -14.47
C ASP A 373 -19.88 5.79 -15.64
N GLY A 374 -21.11 6.15 -16.00
CA GLY A 374 -21.42 7.16 -17.00
C GLY A 374 -21.43 6.66 -18.45
N PRO A 375 -21.84 7.52 -19.41
CA PRO A 375 -22.04 7.13 -20.80
C PRO A 375 -20.72 6.83 -21.52
N SER A 376 -20.78 6.08 -22.62
CA SER A 376 -19.58 5.63 -23.35
C SER A 376 -18.64 6.77 -23.76
N HIS A 377 -19.20 7.90 -24.16
CA HIS A 377 -18.46 9.10 -24.60
C HIS A 377 -17.89 9.97 -23.46
N ARG A 378 -18.31 9.72 -22.21
CA ARG A 378 -17.87 10.47 -21.03
C ARG A 378 -17.84 9.57 -19.77
N PRO A 379 -16.97 8.55 -19.75
CA PRO A 379 -16.78 7.75 -18.55
C PRO A 379 -16.29 8.61 -17.38
N PHE A 380 -16.63 8.18 -16.18
CA PHE A 380 -15.98 8.66 -14.96
C PHE A 380 -15.68 7.52 -14.00
N PHE A 381 -14.67 7.72 -13.15
CA PHE A 381 -14.42 6.92 -11.96
C PHE A 381 -14.50 7.81 -10.72
N CYS A 382 -14.45 7.21 -9.54
CA CYS A 382 -14.53 7.95 -8.28
C CYS A 382 -13.17 8.13 -7.62
N GLU A 383 -12.87 9.32 -7.10
CA GLU A 383 -11.74 9.58 -6.20
C GLU A 383 -12.27 10.08 -4.85
N TYR A 384 -11.77 9.49 -3.76
CA TYR A 384 -11.99 9.99 -2.40
C TYR A 384 -10.79 10.80 -1.99
N ARG A 385 -10.96 12.10 -1.76
CA ARG A 385 -9.86 13.01 -1.42
C ARG A 385 -10.30 13.99 -0.35
N ARG A 386 -9.33 14.58 0.34
CA ARG A 386 -9.63 15.59 1.35
C ARG A 386 -10.22 16.86 0.72
N VAL A 387 -11.14 17.48 1.45
CA VAL A 387 -11.66 18.83 1.22
C VAL A 387 -11.42 19.60 2.51
N GLY A 388 -10.58 20.63 2.43
CA GLY A 388 -10.05 21.30 3.62
C GLY A 388 -9.23 20.35 4.50
N CYS A 389 -9.41 20.48 5.81
CA CYS A 389 -8.64 19.80 6.85
C CYS A 389 -9.44 18.78 7.69
N SER A 390 -10.73 18.59 7.43
CA SER A 390 -11.62 17.73 8.24
C SER A 390 -12.44 16.72 7.45
N CYS A 391 -12.60 16.92 6.13
CA CYS A 391 -13.52 16.14 5.32
C CYS A 391 -12.78 15.32 4.27
N ILE A 392 -13.28 14.11 4.01
CA ILE A 392 -12.93 13.31 2.83
C ILE A 392 -14.20 13.12 2.02
N GLU A 393 -14.19 13.60 0.79
CA GLU A 393 -15.35 13.62 -0.11
C GLU A 393 -15.10 12.77 -1.35
N LYS A 394 -16.19 12.23 -1.89
CA LYS A 394 -16.20 11.46 -3.14
C LYS A 394 -16.36 12.42 -4.31
N HIS A 395 -15.40 12.43 -5.22
CA HIS A 395 -15.43 13.21 -6.45
C HIS A 395 -15.52 12.31 -7.67
N GLN A 396 -16.33 12.72 -8.66
CA GLN A 396 -16.36 12.07 -9.97
C GLN A 396 -15.24 12.66 -10.84
N VAL A 397 -14.38 11.78 -11.36
CA VAL A 397 -13.29 12.14 -12.26
C VAL A 397 -13.62 11.62 -13.65
N THR A 398 -14.00 12.53 -14.54
CA THR A 398 -14.22 12.20 -15.94
C THR A 398 -12.91 11.95 -16.65
N PHE A 399 -12.88 10.98 -17.56
CA PHE A 399 -11.71 10.68 -18.38
C PHE A 399 -12.13 10.30 -19.80
N LYS A 400 -11.16 10.09 -20.68
CA LYS A 400 -11.38 9.60 -22.05
C LYS A 400 -10.66 8.28 -22.21
N GLN A 401 -11.33 7.26 -22.73
CA GLN A 401 -10.68 6.02 -23.14
C GLN A 401 -9.56 6.34 -24.14
N GLN A 402 -8.39 5.75 -23.94
CA GLN A 402 -7.21 5.93 -24.78
C GLN A 402 -6.76 4.58 -25.33
N THR A 403 -6.03 4.61 -26.44
CA THR A 403 -5.35 3.43 -26.97
C THR A 403 -3.96 3.84 -27.43
N LEU A 404 -3.01 2.92 -27.27
CA LEU A 404 -1.66 3.09 -27.80
C LEU A 404 -1.57 2.70 -29.29
N ARG A 405 -2.62 2.09 -29.87
CA ARG A 405 -2.62 1.60 -31.25
C ARG A 405 -2.22 2.69 -32.25
N GLY A 406 -1.18 2.42 -33.03
CA GLY A 406 -0.71 3.29 -34.11
C GLY A 406 0.25 4.40 -33.69
N SER A 407 0.61 4.51 -32.41
CA SER A 407 1.56 5.50 -31.90
C SER A 407 2.71 4.83 -31.18
N LYS A 408 3.92 5.39 -31.34
CA LYS A 408 5.04 4.96 -30.51
C LYS A 408 4.85 5.33 -29.05
N ALA A 409 5.37 4.52 -28.12
CA ALA A 409 5.22 4.72 -26.68
C ALA A 409 5.54 6.15 -26.21
N PHE A 410 6.74 6.65 -26.53
CA PHE A 410 7.12 8.01 -26.16
C PHE A 410 6.32 9.09 -26.88
N THR A 411 6.10 8.93 -28.20
CA THR A 411 5.33 9.87 -29.01
C THR A 411 3.91 10.04 -28.48
N PHE A 412 3.29 8.95 -28.02
CA PHE A 412 1.99 9.00 -27.37
C PHE A 412 2.02 9.87 -26.10
N LEU A 413 2.97 9.62 -25.18
CA LEU A 413 3.08 10.41 -23.95
C LEU A 413 3.40 11.87 -24.23
N GLN A 414 4.29 12.13 -25.18
CA GLN A 414 4.61 13.47 -25.64
C GLN A 414 3.37 14.21 -26.13
N GLN A 415 2.55 13.59 -26.98
CA GLN A 415 1.32 14.23 -27.49
C GLN A 415 0.29 14.49 -26.39
N LYS A 416 0.16 13.59 -25.41
CA LYS A 416 -0.86 13.70 -24.35
C LYS A 416 -0.46 14.61 -23.20
N LEU A 417 0.82 14.67 -22.89
CA LEU A 417 1.35 15.39 -21.72
C LEU A 417 2.25 16.58 -22.09
N CYS A 418 2.49 16.80 -23.38
CA CYS A 418 3.42 17.81 -23.91
C CYS A 418 4.86 17.61 -23.43
N LEU A 419 5.33 16.35 -23.30
CA LEU A 419 6.67 16.08 -22.78
C LEU A 419 7.77 16.64 -23.70
N PRO A 420 8.85 17.19 -23.11
CA PRO A 420 9.99 17.63 -23.89
C PRO A 420 10.71 16.46 -24.55
N ASN A 421 11.23 16.69 -25.76
CA ASN A 421 12.14 15.74 -26.41
C ASN A 421 13.42 15.56 -25.58
N ARG A 422 14.06 14.40 -25.72
CA ARG A 422 15.36 14.12 -25.10
C ARG A 422 16.49 14.62 -26.01
N PRO A 423 17.26 15.67 -25.64
CA PRO A 423 18.52 15.97 -26.31
C PRO A 423 19.47 14.76 -26.36
N PRO A 424 20.24 14.57 -27.45
CA PRO A 424 21.16 13.43 -27.56
C PRO A 424 22.21 13.36 -26.44
N VAL A 425 22.60 14.52 -25.91
CA VAL A 425 23.65 14.66 -24.89
C VAL A 425 23.16 14.25 -23.49
N ILE A 426 21.84 14.23 -23.25
CA ILE A 426 21.32 13.93 -21.91
C ILE A 426 21.02 12.44 -21.73
N PRO A 427 21.45 11.83 -20.61
CA PRO A 427 21.12 10.45 -20.30
C PRO A 427 19.62 10.32 -20.00
N ALA A 428 19.08 9.11 -20.23
CA ALA A 428 17.64 8.83 -20.10
C ALA A 428 17.11 9.16 -18.70
N TRP A 429 17.85 8.83 -17.63
CA TRP A 429 17.44 9.15 -16.26
C TRP A 429 17.31 10.66 -15.99
N LEU A 430 18.17 11.47 -16.58
CA LEU A 430 18.14 12.93 -16.39
C LEU A 430 16.97 13.54 -17.15
N HIS A 431 16.66 12.99 -18.33
CA HIS A 431 15.45 13.32 -19.08
C HIS A 431 14.18 12.93 -18.33
N GLY A 432 14.14 11.74 -17.71
CA GLY A 432 13.02 11.34 -16.85
C GLY A 432 12.80 12.30 -15.68
N LEU A 433 13.87 12.75 -15.03
CA LEU A 433 13.80 13.77 -13.99
C LEU A 433 13.30 15.12 -14.54
N ALA A 434 13.75 15.53 -15.73
CA ALA A 434 13.28 16.73 -16.41
C ALA A 434 11.77 16.66 -16.73
N CYS A 435 11.28 15.52 -17.22
CA CYS A 435 9.86 15.29 -17.47
C CYS A 435 9.03 15.42 -16.19
N ILE A 436 9.49 14.87 -15.06
CA ILE A 436 8.78 14.99 -13.77
C ILE A 436 8.67 16.45 -13.32
N LEU A 437 9.76 17.20 -13.41
CA LEU A 437 9.79 18.62 -13.05
C LEU A 437 8.88 19.45 -13.96
N PHE A 438 8.95 19.23 -15.27
CA PHE A 438 8.09 19.86 -16.25
C PHE A 438 6.61 19.60 -15.96
N LEU A 439 6.24 18.34 -15.67
CA LEU A 439 4.87 17.96 -15.35
C LEU A 439 4.40 18.60 -14.04
N TRP A 440 5.23 18.59 -13.00
CA TRP A 440 4.89 19.23 -11.73
C TRP A 440 4.67 20.73 -11.91
N ALA A 441 5.57 21.42 -12.61
CA ALA A 441 5.44 22.84 -12.89
C ALA A 441 4.16 23.17 -13.67
N ARG A 442 3.90 22.39 -14.72
CA ARG A 442 2.73 22.54 -15.58
C ARG A 442 1.41 22.26 -14.87
N PHE A 443 1.35 21.23 -14.01
CA PHE A 443 0.10 20.83 -13.36
C PHE A 443 -0.22 21.64 -12.10
N ASP A 444 0.80 22.09 -11.36
CA ASP A 444 0.57 23.00 -10.24
C ASP A 444 0.23 24.42 -10.75
N ALA A 445 0.90 24.88 -11.81
CA ALA A 445 0.64 26.17 -12.46
C ALA A 445 0.62 27.39 -11.51
N ARG A 446 1.37 27.32 -10.40
CA ARG A 446 1.50 28.40 -9.42
C ARG A 446 2.74 29.26 -9.68
N PRO A 447 2.79 30.50 -9.15
CA PRO A 447 3.97 31.35 -9.29
C PRO A 447 5.28 30.70 -8.77
N GLU A 448 5.18 29.86 -7.74
CA GLU A 448 6.32 29.14 -7.12
C GLU A 448 6.91 28.02 -8.00
N THR A 449 6.19 27.60 -9.04
CA THR A 449 6.64 26.63 -10.04
C THR A 449 6.85 27.22 -11.43
N ALA A 450 6.63 28.54 -11.60
CA ALA A 450 6.78 29.22 -12.89
C ALA A 450 8.23 29.27 -13.41
N ARG A 451 9.21 29.30 -12.49
CA ARG A 451 10.65 29.18 -12.81
C ARG A 451 11.33 28.30 -11.79
N LEU A 452 11.70 27.09 -12.20
CA LEU A 452 12.26 26.08 -11.32
C LEU A 452 13.68 26.42 -10.89
N CYS A 453 14.44 27.18 -11.68
CA CYS A 453 15.75 27.69 -11.24
C CYS A 453 15.66 28.64 -10.03
N TYR A 454 14.47 29.16 -9.72
CA TYR A 454 14.20 29.99 -8.55
C TYR A 454 13.41 29.24 -7.47
N SER A 455 12.88 28.06 -7.77
CA SER A 455 12.07 27.28 -6.83
C SER A 455 12.97 26.60 -5.79
N PRO A 456 12.84 26.93 -4.48
CA PRO A 456 13.68 26.32 -3.45
C PRO A 456 13.45 24.80 -3.36
N ILE A 457 12.23 24.34 -3.67
CA ILE A 457 11.87 22.92 -3.67
C ILE A 457 12.49 22.18 -4.87
N ALA A 458 12.33 22.72 -6.08
CA ALA A 458 12.90 22.11 -7.29
C ALA A 458 14.41 21.95 -7.16
N LEU A 459 15.09 23.03 -6.74
CA LEU A 459 16.53 23.05 -6.55
C LEU A 459 16.99 22.02 -5.49
N ALA A 460 16.34 22.00 -4.32
CA ALA A 460 16.70 21.09 -3.24
C ALA A 460 16.54 19.61 -3.61
N VAL A 461 15.41 19.25 -4.23
CA VAL A 461 15.14 17.86 -4.64
C VAL A 461 16.10 17.44 -5.74
N CYS A 462 16.32 18.26 -6.76
CA CYS A 462 17.22 17.93 -7.86
C CYS A 462 18.67 17.81 -7.40
N ALA A 463 19.11 18.65 -6.46
CA ALA A 463 20.46 18.58 -5.92
C ALA A 463 20.67 17.25 -5.18
N CYS A 464 19.71 16.85 -4.34
CA CYS A 464 19.74 15.56 -3.66
C CYS A 464 19.70 14.38 -4.65
N ALA A 465 18.82 14.44 -5.66
CA ALA A 465 18.63 13.38 -6.64
C ALA A 465 19.88 13.16 -7.51
N ILE A 466 20.44 14.24 -8.07
CA ILE A 466 21.63 14.17 -8.92
C ILE A 466 22.85 13.75 -8.09
N ALA A 467 23.04 14.30 -6.88
CA ALA A 467 24.13 13.87 -6.02
C ALA A 467 24.02 12.39 -5.65
N ALA A 468 22.81 11.89 -5.37
CA ALA A 468 22.59 10.47 -5.10
C ALA A 468 22.91 9.60 -6.33
N GLN A 469 22.35 9.95 -7.50
CA GLN A 469 22.55 9.18 -8.72
C GLN A 469 24.02 9.15 -9.16
N MET A 470 24.72 10.28 -9.12
CA MET A 470 26.13 10.35 -9.51
C MET A 470 27.04 9.53 -8.58
N ARG A 471 26.74 9.50 -7.28
CA ARG A 471 27.45 8.61 -6.33
C ARG A 471 27.19 7.13 -6.61
N MET A 472 25.96 6.77 -6.98
CA MET A 472 25.63 5.40 -7.36
C MET A 472 26.31 4.95 -8.65
N LEU A 473 26.44 5.85 -9.63
CA LEU A 473 27.15 5.57 -10.89
C LEU A 473 28.66 5.41 -10.66
N GLY A 474 29.27 6.22 -9.79
CA GLY A 474 30.70 6.15 -9.48
C GLY A 474 31.12 4.97 -8.59
N GLY A 475 30.23 4.50 -7.70
CA GLY A 475 30.51 3.42 -6.74
C GLY A 475 30.05 2.02 -7.15
N GLY A 476 29.46 1.87 -8.35
CA GLY A 476 28.76 0.66 -8.76
C GLY A 476 27.32 0.64 -8.26
N SER A 477 26.35 0.65 -9.19
CA SER A 477 24.90 0.81 -8.92
C SER A 477 24.31 -0.21 -7.92
N GLY A 478 24.99 -1.35 -7.72
CA GLY A 478 24.58 -2.45 -6.85
C GLY A 478 25.18 -2.46 -5.43
N ASP A 479 26.16 -1.62 -5.09
CA ASP A 479 26.79 -1.71 -3.77
C ASP A 479 25.90 -1.15 -2.65
N ASN A 480 25.47 -2.03 -1.75
CA ASN A 480 24.78 -1.67 -0.51
C ASN A 480 25.62 -0.76 0.38
N GLY A 481 26.95 -0.93 0.38
CA GLY A 481 27.90 -0.11 1.13
C GLY A 481 27.82 1.36 0.73
N VAL A 482 27.89 1.67 -0.56
CA VAL A 482 27.73 3.02 -1.11
C VAL A 482 26.40 3.66 -0.68
N ARG A 483 25.29 2.92 -0.75
CA ARG A 483 23.95 3.43 -0.36
C ARG A 483 23.88 3.74 1.14
N VAL A 484 24.36 2.85 1.99
CA VAL A 484 24.39 3.05 3.44
C VAL A 484 25.28 4.24 3.81
N ALA A 485 26.46 4.36 3.18
CA ALA A 485 27.35 5.49 3.37
C ALA A 485 26.70 6.81 2.94
N MET A 486 26.00 6.83 1.80
CA MET A 486 25.27 7.99 1.31
C MET A 486 24.14 8.40 2.26
N VAL A 487 23.32 7.46 2.74
CA VAL A 487 22.24 7.76 3.69
C VAL A 487 22.79 8.32 5.01
N ARG A 488 23.87 7.74 5.54
CA ARG A 488 24.57 8.26 6.74
C ARG A 488 25.09 9.67 6.51
N HIS A 489 25.72 9.91 5.35
CA HIS A 489 26.21 11.22 4.95
C HIS A 489 25.07 12.25 4.87
N PHE A 490 23.99 11.95 4.15
CA PHE A 490 22.85 12.86 4.01
C PHE A 490 22.17 13.15 5.35
N ARG A 491 22.13 12.16 6.26
CA ARG A 491 21.65 12.36 7.63
C ARG A 491 22.55 13.30 8.42
N SER A 492 23.87 13.26 8.23
CA SER A 492 24.82 14.15 8.91
C SER A 492 24.74 15.61 8.45
N LEU A 493 24.31 15.86 7.20
CA LEU A 493 24.17 17.22 6.64
C LEU A 493 23.03 18.03 7.26
N ARG A 494 22.07 17.38 7.94
CA ARG A 494 21.09 18.02 8.82
C ARG A 494 21.14 17.36 10.20
N PRO A 495 22.02 17.83 11.10
CA PRO A 495 22.14 17.30 12.46
C PRO A 495 20.81 17.25 13.22
N SER A 496 20.65 16.26 14.10
CA SER A 496 19.44 16.03 14.91
C SER A 496 19.09 17.15 15.89
N ASN A 497 20.08 17.97 16.24
CA ASN A 497 19.97 19.07 17.20
C ASN A 497 19.50 20.39 16.56
N VAL A 498 19.34 20.46 15.23
CA VAL A 498 18.79 21.65 14.57
C VAL A 498 17.26 21.62 14.65
N THR A 499 16.70 22.48 15.50
CA THR A 499 15.26 22.76 15.56
C THR A 499 14.87 23.67 14.38
N GLU A 500 14.53 23.05 13.27
CA GLU A 500 13.90 23.75 12.13
C GLU A 500 12.48 23.21 12.00
N PRO A 501 11.46 24.02 12.34
CA PRO A 501 10.07 23.58 12.33
C PRO A 501 9.61 23.16 10.94
N LEU A 502 8.60 22.30 10.87
CA LEU A 502 8.03 21.87 9.60
C LEU A 502 7.39 23.05 8.86
N ASN A 503 8.00 23.46 7.76
CA ASN A 503 7.37 24.36 6.79
C ASN A 503 6.36 23.57 5.91
N PHE A 504 5.07 23.79 6.16
CA PHE A 504 3.98 23.04 5.51
C PHE A 504 3.79 23.38 4.02
N SER A 505 4.08 24.61 3.59
CA SER A 505 3.99 24.94 2.15
C SER A 505 5.06 24.20 1.34
N ILE A 506 6.28 24.07 1.89
CA ILE A 506 7.35 23.25 1.29
C ILE A 506 6.97 21.76 1.32
N LEU A 507 6.42 21.26 2.42
CA LEU A 507 5.97 19.86 2.50
C LEU A 507 4.85 19.56 1.51
N HIS A 508 3.94 20.51 1.30
CA HIS A 508 2.89 20.42 0.30
C HIS A 508 3.46 20.25 -1.12
N ALA A 509 4.38 21.14 -1.51
CA ALA A 509 5.07 21.07 -2.81
C ALA A 509 5.87 19.76 -2.98
N LEU A 510 6.55 19.30 -1.91
CA LEU A 510 7.23 18.00 -1.92
C LEU A 510 6.25 16.84 -2.13
N ALA A 511 5.08 16.86 -1.47
CA ALA A 511 4.05 15.84 -1.62
C ALA A 511 3.45 15.84 -3.04
N GLN A 512 3.26 17.02 -3.65
CA GLN A 512 2.84 17.14 -5.05
C GLN A 512 3.88 16.51 -5.98
N LEU A 513 5.16 16.88 -5.87
CA LEU A 513 6.24 16.37 -6.71
C LEU A 513 6.40 14.85 -6.57
N GLN A 514 6.26 14.31 -5.36
CA GLN A 514 6.24 12.86 -5.12
C GLN A 514 5.03 12.18 -5.78
N SER A 515 3.86 12.83 -5.77
CA SER A 515 2.66 12.31 -6.42
C SER A 515 2.80 12.31 -7.95
N VAL A 516 3.42 13.36 -8.52
CA VAL A 516 3.75 13.43 -9.95
C VAL A 516 4.77 12.36 -10.33
N HIS A 517 5.83 12.17 -9.55
CA HIS A 517 6.81 11.10 -9.74
C HIS A 517 6.14 9.72 -9.77
N SER A 518 5.36 9.39 -8.73
CA SER A 518 4.69 8.09 -8.63
C SER A 518 3.69 7.86 -9.76
N GLY A 519 2.91 8.89 -10.10
CA GLY A 519 1.93 8.81 -11.19
C GLY A 519 2.59 8.64 -12.55
N PHE A 520 3.69 9.36 -12.79
CA PHE A 520 4.42 9.30 -14.06
C PHE A 520 5.17 7.98 -14.23
N ALA A 521 5.84 7.49 -13.19
CA ALA A 521 6.49 6.17 -13.19
C ALA A 521 5.49 5.06 -13.53
N THR A 522 4.34 5.05 -12.85
CA THR A 522 3.25 4.08 -13.06
C THR A 522 2.71 4.15 -14.50
N LEU A 523 2.59 5.36 -15.05
CA LEU A 523 2.11 5.57 -16.42
C LEU A 523 3.13 5.11 -17.47
N VAL A 524 4.42 5.40 -17.27
CA VAL A 524 5.49 4.90 -18.16
C VAL A 524 5.48 3.38 -18.18
N SER A 525 5.44 2.72 -17.01
CA SER A 525 5.35 1.26 -16.92
C SER A 525 4.10 0.69 -17.58
N LEU A 526 2.94 1.36 -17.47
CA LEU A 526 1.74 0.95 -18.20
C LEU A 526 1.94 1.04 -19.71
N VAL A 527 2.49 2.16 -20.21
CA VAL A 527 2.71 2.36 -21.64
C VAL A 527 3.69 1.31 -22.19
N ASP A 528 4.79 1.04 -21.48
CA ASP A 528 5.75 0.01 -21.86
C ASP A 528 5.13 -1.39 -21.89
N ALA A 529 4.25 -1.68 -20.91
CA ALA A 529 3.55 -2.96 -20.87
C ALA A 529 2.50 -3.11 -22.00
N LEU A 530 1.99 -2.01 -22.54
CA LEU A 530 1.06 -1.97 -23.66
C LEU A 530 1.74 -1.87 -25.04
N ALA A 531 3.01 -1.48 -25.07
CA ALA A 531 3.77 -1.36 -26.30
C ALA A 531 3.98 -2.73 -26.98
N THR A 532 4.02 -2.72 -28.32
CA THR A 532 4.24 -3.92 -29.14
C THR A 532 5.67 -3.96 -29.66
N GLY A 533 6.34 -5.12 -29.53
CA GLY A 533 7.75 -5.27 -29.92
C GLY A 533 8.69 -4.47 -29.02
N ASP A 534 9.76 -3.94 -29.61
CA ASP A 534 10.85 -3.20 -28.94
C ASP A 534 10.56 -1.69 -28.77
N ASP A 535 9.33 -1.24 -29.01
CA ASP A 535 8.95 0.17 -28.95
C ASP A 535 8.65 0.65 -27.52
N GLU A 536 9.60 0.44 -26.60
CA GLU A 536 9.51 0.97 -25.24
C GLU A 536 9.60 2.51 -25.23
N CYS A 537 9.04 3.12 -24.19
CA CYS A 537 8.99 4.57 -24.00
C CYS A 537 10.38 5.20 -23.95
N GLY A 538 11.38 4.46 -23.47
CA GLY A 538 12.76 4.94 -23.36
C GLY A 538 12.97 6.05 -22.32
N VAL A 539 11.93 6.42 -21.56
CA VAL A 539 12.02 7.32 -20.41
C VAL A 539 12.42 6.51 -19.19
N GLU A 540 13.62 6.75 -18.67
CA GLU A 540 14.09 6.11 -17.46
C GLU A 540 13.66 6.94 -16.24
N VAL A 541 12.66 6.45 -15.49
CA VAL A 541 12.24 7.09 -14.24
C VAL A 541 13.04 6.51 -13.08
N LEU A 542 13.91 7.33 -12.49
CA LEU A 542 14.71 6.92 -11.33
C LEU A 542 13.82 6.49 -10.16
N PRO A 543 14.24 5.48 -9.39
CA PRO A 543 13.43 4.98 -8.29
C PRO A 543 13.32 6.02 -7.17
N PRO A 544 12.22 5.99 -6.38
CA PRO A 544 11.95 6.97 -5.34
C PRO A 544 13.10 7.24 -4.36
N GLN A 545 13.83 6.21 -3.95
CA GLN A 545 14.95 6.34 -3.01
C GLN A 545 16.19 7.04 -3.63
N VAL A 546 16.24 7.20 -4.95
CA VAL A 546 17.28 7.99 -5.63
C VAL A 546 16.81 9.42 -5.84
N VAL A 547 15.55 9.63 -6.23
CA VAL A 547 15.00 10.99 -6.45
C VAL A 547 14.75 11.72 -5.13
N PHE A 548 14.28 11.00 -4.11
CA PHE A 548 13.96 11.49 -2.77
C PHE A 548 14.77 10.74 -1.70
N PRO A 549 16.11 10.80 -1.75
CA PRO A 549 16.98 10.01 -0.87
C PRO A 549 16.87 10.44 0.60
N SER A 550 16.40 11.66 0.86
CA SER A 550 16.04 12.15 2.19
C SER A 550 15.06 13.33 2.08
N GLY A 551 13.78 13.08 2.34
CA GLY A 551 12.77 14.15 2.41
C GLY A 551 13.10 15.19 3.48
N ARG A 552 13.70 14.76 4.60
CA ARG A 552 14.16 15.64 5.69
C ARG A 552 15.27 16.58 5.25
N LEU A 553 16.24 16.11 4.45
CA LEU A 553 17.32 16.95 3.94
C LEU A 553 16.83 17.89 2.83
N ALA A 554 16.02 17.38 1.90
CA ALA A 554 15.44 18.21 0.84
C ALA A 554 14.58 19.34 1.42
N HIS A 555 13.75 19.06 2.43
CA HIS A 555 13.00 20.06 3.18
C HIS A 555 13.92 21.12 3.80
N HIS A 556 15.00 20.69 4.45
CA HIS A 556 15.96 21.60 5.07
C HIS A 556 16.64 22.52 4.06
N ILE A 557 17.16 21.97 2.96
CA ILE A 557 17.79 22.77 1.91
C ILE A 557 16.78 23.76 1.33
N ALA A 558 15.54 23.34 1.09
CA ALA A 558 14.48 24.23 0.61
C ALA A 558 14.17 25.36 1.61
N CYS A 559 14.08 25.07 2.91
CA CYS A 559 13.91 26.07 3.97
C CYS A 559 15.04 27.11 3.98
N GLN A 560 16.29 26.67 3.78
CA GLN A 560 17.44 27.58 3.71
C GLN A 560 17.42 28.42 2.42
N LEU A 561 17.12 27.80 1.27
CA LEU A 561 17.01 28.51 -0.01
C LEU A 561 15.86 29.53 -0.04
N SER A 562 14.77 29.28 0.69
CA SER A 562 13.67 30.24 0.84
C SER A 562 14.10 31.56 1.49
N LYS A 563 15.19 31.55 2.29
CA LYS A 563 15.78 32.74 2.92
C LYS A 563 16.73 33.50 1.98
N VAL A 564 17.10 32.90 0.84
CA VAL A 564 17.98 33.48 -0.18
C VAL A 564 17.14 34.13 -1.28
N ALA A 565 17.62 35.25 -1.82
CA ALA A 565 16.98 35.93 -2.95
C ALA A 565 16.86 34.99 -4.16
N ALA A 566 15.73 35.02 -4.86
CA ALA A 566 15.39 34.06 -5.91
C ALA A 566 16.50 33.86 -6.96
N ALA A 567 17.08 34.96 -7.45
CA ALA A 567 18.16 34.95 -8.44
C ALA A 567 19.45 34.27 -7.97
N GLU A 568 19.71 34.24 -6.65
CA GLU A 568 20.94 33.69 -6.06
C GLU A 568 20.81 32.22 -5.66
N ARG A 569 19.59 31.65 -5.65
CA ARG A 569 19.34 30.29 -5.15
C ARG A 569 20.08 29.23 -5.96
N LEU A 570 20.04 29.30 -7.29
CA LEU A 570 20.75 28.35 -8.15
C LEU A 570 22.26 28.37 -7.88
N ARG A 571 22.85 29.56 -7.82
CA ARG A 571 24.27 29.75 -7.52
C ARG A 571 24.61 29.16 -6.15
N THR A 572 23.80 29.46 -5.13
CA THR A 572 23.96 28.95 -3.77
C THR A 572 23.97 27.41 -3.73
N VAL A 573 23.08 26.76 -4.50
CA VAL A 573 23.10 25.29 -4.56
C VAL A 573 24.39 24.77 -5.18
N VAL A 574 24.83 25.37 -6.28
CA VAL A 574 26.03 24.94 -6.99
C VAL A 574 27.29 25.15 -6.15
N THR A 575 27.42 26.29 -5.47
CA THR A 575 28.63 26.64 -4.72
C THR A 575 28.66 26.01 -3.33
N ASP A 576 27.51 25.89 -2.66
CA ASP A 576 27.49 25.58 -1.22
C ASP A 576 26.91 24.20 -0.93
N TRP A 577 25.85 23.78 -1.63
CA TRP A 577 25.14 22.54 -1.33
C TRP A 577 25.67 21.33 -2.09
N LEU A 578 25.92 21.43 -3.41
CA LEU A 578 26.43 20.30 -4.20
C LEU A 578 27.76 19.76 -3.66
N PRO A 579 28.77 20.57 -3.30
CA PRO A 579 30.00 20.05 -2.71
C PRO A 579 29.76 19.27 -1.40
N ARG A 580 28.82 19.75 -0.57
CA ARG A 580 28.44 19.08 0.67
C ARG A 580 27.70 17.77 0.41
N LEU A 581 26.77 17.74 -0.54
CA LEU A 581 25.96 16.56 -0.89
C LEU A 581 26.83 15.45 -1.48
N VAL A 582 27.71 15.80 -2.41
CA VAL A 582 28.59 14.84 -3.06
C VAL A 582 29.65 14.33 -2.07
N GLY A 583 30.14 15.20 -1.18
CA GLY A 583 31.13 14.87 -0.16
C GLY A 583 32.56 14.96 -0.69
N LYS A 584 33.51 14.30 -0.02
CA LYS A 584 34.92 14.27 -0.47
C LYS A 584 35.04 13.37 -1.71
N VAL A 585 35.07 13.99 -2.88
CA VAL A 585 35.25 13.32 -4.18
C VAL A 585 36.30 14.04 -5.01
N GLU A 586 36.73 13.41 -6.10
CA GLU A 586 37.58 14.05 -7.11
C GLU A 586 36.92 15.32 -7.67
N THR A 587 37.72 16.38 -7.87
CA THR A 587 37.25 17.68 -8.38
C THR A 587 36.46 17.54 -9.68
N ARG A 588 36.89 16.64 -10.57
CA ARG A 588 36.24 16.37 -11.86
C ARG A 588 34.79 15.88 -11.70
N LEU A 589 34.52 15.03 -10.70
CA LEU A 589 33.16 14.54 -10.44
C LEU A 589 32.27 15.67 -9.93
N LEU A 590 32.80 16.54 -9.07
CA LEU A 590 32.07 17.71 -8.58
C LEU A 590 31.71 18.68 -9.72
N GLU A 591 32.65 18.95 -10.63
CA GLU A 591 32.41 19.77 -11.83
C GLU A 591 31.33 19.14 -12.73
N GLN A 592 31.38 17.82 -12.93
CA GLN A 592 30.36 17.11 -13.71
C GLN A 592 28.98 17.18 -13.06
N VAL A 593 28.89 17.02 -11.74
CA VAL A 593 27.64 17.15 -10.97
C VAL A 593 27.08 18.57 -11.11
N ALA A 594 27.91 19.60 -10.91
CA ALA A 594 27.52 21.00 -11.03
C ALA A 594 27.05 21.38 -12.44
N SER A 595 27.74 20.87 -13.47
CA SER A 595 27.37 21.06 -14.87
C SER A 595 26.03 20.38 -15.19
N THR A 596 25.88 19.11 -14.80
CA THR A 596 24.65 18.33 -15.00
C THR A 596 23.45 18.99 -14.33
N TYR A 597 23.62 19.44 -13.09
CA TYR A 597 22.59 20.14 -12.33
C TYR A 597 22.20 21.48 -12.97
N SER A 598 23.19 22.30 -13.33
CA SER A 598 22.93 23.60 -13.97
C SER A 598 22.26 23.44 -15.33
N PHE A 599 22.66 22.42 -16.10
CA PHE A 599 22.02 22.09 -17.37
C PHE A 599 20.56 21.72 -17.16
N LEU A 600 20.24 20.82 -16.23
CA LEU A 600 18.87 20.39 -15.96
C LEU A 600 17.95 21.58 -15.62
N MET A 601 18.41 22.46 -14.72
CA MET A 601 17.60 23.61 -14.29
C MET A 601 17.33 24.60 -15.41
N ARG A 602 18.30 24.82 -16.32
CA ARG A 602 18.09 25.67 -17.51
C ARG A 602 17.15 24.99 -18.51
N PHE A 603 17.40 23.72 -18.80
CA PHE A 603 16.61 22.94 -19.73
C PHE A 603 15.13 22.96 -19.38
N VAL A 604 14.77 22.72 -18.11
CA VAL A 604 13.35 22.67 -17.70
C VAL A 604 12.68 24.05 -17.72
N ASP A 605 13.42 25.14 -17.52
CA ASP A 605 12.86 26.50 -17.59
C ASP A 605 12.76 27.03 -19.04
N ASP A 606 13.50 26.45 -19.99
CA ASP A 606 13.48 26.81 -21.41
C ASP A 606 12.32 26.14 -22.19
N ILE A 607 11.63 25.16 -21.59
CA ILE A 607 10.52 24.37 -22.17
C ILE A 607 9.19 24.91 -21.65
#